data_AF-A0A4Y2VFB6-F1
#
_entry.id   AF-A0A4Y2VFB6-F1
#
_cell.length_a   1.000
_cell.length_b   1.000
_cell.length_c   1.000
_cell.angle_alpha   90.00
_cell.angle_beta   90.00
_cell.angle_gamma   90.00
#
_symmetry.space_group_name_H-M   'P 1'
#
loop_
_entity.id
_entity.type
_entity.pdbx_description
1 polymer ?
#
loop_
_entity_poly.entity_id
_entity_poly.type
_entity_poly.pdbx_seq_one_letter_code
_entity_poly.pdbx_strand_id
1 'polypeptide(L)'
;MIHLQNICFEIEKFCDVKLTSSEHVDTRPSRISRDNKYVAKLSQWLSEHNPFPKIDVIMSIASVIVGGNEVNCHLSEEIGRDMISKMMGKKFENVKFKRKGKVVTLASINSSVKICNISIVVDPHILFTGYA
;
A
#
# COMPACT_ATOMS: atom_id res chain seq x y z
N MET A 1 9.14 13.99 -5.37
CA MET A 1 9.79 13.09 -4.38
C MET A 1 10.41 13.86 -3.22
N ILE A 2 9.76 14.95 -2.77
CA ILE A 2 10.25 15.84 -1.70
C ILE A 2 10.28 15.10 -0.35
N HIS A 3 9.33 14.19 -0.12
CA HIS A 3 9.23 13.44 1.12
C HIS A 3 10.44 12.55 1.43
N LEU A 4 11.03 11.89 0.42
CA LEU A 4 12.21 11.04 0.64
C LEU A 4 13.45 11.87 1.01
N GLN A 5 13.60 13.04 0.39
CA GLN A 5 14.71 13.97 0.67
C GLN A 5 14.62 14.55 2.08
N ASN A 6 13.42 14.88 2.53
CA ASN A 6 13.20 15.37 3.89
C ASN A 6 13.55 14.29 4.93
N ILE A 7 13.22 13.03 4.66
CA ILE A 7 13.59 11.92 5.55
C ILE A 7 15.11 11.75 5.62
N CYS A 8 15.80 11.75 4.47
CA CYS A 8 17.26 11.66 4.45
C CYS A 8 17.92 12.82 5.21
N PHE A 9 17.41 14.04 5.03
CA PHE A 9 17.92 15.21 5.74
C PHE A 9 17.73 15.12 7.26
N GLU A 10 16.56 14.67 7.73
CA GLU A 10 16.33 14.49 9.17
C GLU A 10 17.16 13.35 9.76
N ILE A 11 17.41 12.27 9.00
CA ILE A 11 18.31 11.18 9.42
C ILE A 11 19.76 11.66 9.48
N GLU A 12 20.23 12.42 8.49
CA GLU A 12 21.55 13.05 8.49
C GLU A 12 21.74 13.91 9.75
N LYS A 13 20.75 14.75 10.06
CA LYS A 13 20.74 15.59 11.25
C LYS A 13 20.73 14.77 12.54
N PHE A 14 19.97 13.68 12.59
CA PHE A 14 19.90 12.80 13.76
C PHE A 14 21.22 12.06 14.01
N CYS A 15 21.87 11.60 12.95
CA CYS A 15 23.11 10.82 13.01
C CYS A 15 24.38 11.70 13.02
N ASP A 16 24.25 13.02 12.90
CA ASP A 16 25.35 13.98 12.73
C ASP A 16 26.31 13.61 11.59
N VAL A 17 25.72 13.11 10.49
CA VAL A 17 26.44 12.76 9.26
C VAL A 17 25.95 13.64 8.14
N LYS A 18 26.86 14.07 7.26
CA LYS A 18 26.52 14.86 6.07
C LYS A 18 26.80 14.04 4.83
N LEU A 19 25.76 13.61 4.12
CA LEU A 19 25.95 12.91 2.86
C LEU A 19 26.48 13.88 1.82
N THR A 20 27.59 13.51 1.17
CA THR A 20 28.18 14.32 0.10
C THR A 20 27.59 13.91 -1.25
N SER A 21 27.26 14.88 -2.10
CA SER A 21 26.68 14.62 -3.43
C SER A 21 27.60 13.85 -4.41
N SER A 22 28.87 13.66 -4.03
CA SER A 22 29.84 12.83 -4.74
C SER A 22 29.53 11.34 -4.59
N GLU A 23 29.08 10.92 -3.41
CA GLU A 23 28.79 9.51 -3.10
C GLU A 23 27.39 9.11 -3.57
N HIS A 24 26.48 10.06 -3.66
CA HIS A 24 25.10 9.81 -4.05
C HIS A 24 24.66 10.72 -5.20
N VAL A 25 24.77 10.21 -6.42
CA VAL A 25 24.44 10.95 -7.66
C VAL A 25 22.98 11.38 -7.71
N ASP A 26 22.08 10.65 -7.06
CA ASP A 26 20.63 10.90 -7.11
C ASP A 26 20.19 12.07 -6.20
N THR A 27 20.98 12.45 -5.18
CA THR A 27 20.73 13.69 -4.40
C THR A 27 21.25 14.94 -5.10
N ARG A 28 21.86 14.82 -6.29
CA ARG A 28 22.29 16.00 -7.04
C ARG A 28 21.07 16.86 -7.41
N PRO A 29 21.13 18.20 -7.24
CA PRO A 29 19.99 19.07 -7.52
C PRO A 29 19.40 18.90 -8.92
N SER A 30 20.23 18.58 -9.92
CA SER A 30 19.78 18.32 -11.29
C SER A 30 18.95 17.04 -11.43
N ARG A 31 19.32 15.95 -10.73
CA ARG A 31 18.56 14.70 -10.69
C ARG A 31 17.24 14.90 -9.96
N ILE A 32 17.30 15.51 -8.78
CA ILE A 32 16.13 15.88 -7.97
C ILE A 32 15.12 16.70 -8.79
N SER A 33 15.59 17.78 -9.43
CA SER A 33 14.74 18.67 -10.22
C SER A 33 14.08 17.93 -11.39
N ARG A 34 14.84 17.08 -12.08
CA ARG A 34 14.33 16.29 -13.19
C ARG A 34 13.33 15.23 -12.74
N ASP A 35 13.60 14.53 -11.65
CA ASP A 35 12.70 13.51 -11.11
C ASP A 35 11.40 14.15 -10.63
N ASN A 36 11.48 15.30 -9.96
CA ASN A 36 10.29 16.08 -9.60
C ASN A 36 9.47 16.50 -10.84
N LYS A 37 10.12 16.92 -11.92
CA LYS A 37 9.46 17.22 -13.20
C LYS A 37 8.78 15.99 -13.81
N TYR A 38 9.42 14.82 -13.77
CA TYR A 38 8.86 13.59 -14.29
C TYR A 38 7.70 13.07 -13.45
N VAL A 39 7.82 13.13 -12.12
CA VAL A 39 6.72 12.81 -11.20
C VAL A 39 5.53 13.71 -11.47
N ALA A 40 5.74 15.04 -11.61
CA ALA A 40 4.66 15.97 -11.93
C ALA A 40 3.99 15.62 -13.27
N LYS A 41 4.76 15.30 -14.31
CA LYS A 41 4.24 14.88 -15.60
C LYS A 41 3.43 13.58 -15.51
N LEU A 42 3.92 12.59 -14.75
CA LEU A 42 3.24 11.32 -14.55
C LEU A 42 1.94 11.51 -13.76
N SER A 43 1.97 12.32 -12.70
CA SER A 43 0.78 12.66 -11.91
C SER A 43 -0.27 13.38 -12.74
N GLN A 44 0.14 14.33 -13.58
CA GLN A 44 -0.77 15.00 -14.52
C GLN A 44 -1.39 13.98 -15.49
N TRP A 45 -0.57 13.13 -16.10
CA TRP A 45 -1.04 12.13 -17.05
C TRP A 45 -2.04 11.16 -16.41
N LEU A 46 -1.77 10.67 -15.19
CA LEU A 46 -2.68 9.79 -14.44
C LEU A 46 -3.97 10.51 -14.01
N SER A 47 -3.92 11.81 -13.76
CA SER A 47 -5.11 12.61 -13.46
C SER A 47 -6.02 12.74 -14.68
N GLU A 48 -5.44 12.93 -15.87
CA GLU A 48 -6.17 13.04 -17.13
C GLU A 48 -6.65 11.67 -17.64
N HIS A 49 -5.88 10.62 -17.36
CA HIS A 49 -6.10 9.26 -17.84
C HIS A 49 -6.18 8.29 -16.65
N ASN A 50 -7.17 8.50 -15.77
CA ASN A 50 -7.30 7.68 -14.57
C ASN A 50 -7.49 6.20 -14.95
N PRO A 51 -6.51 5.32 -14.66
CA PRO A 51 -6.59 3.91 -15.01
C PRO A 51 -7.59 3.14 -14.14
N PHE A 52 -8.07 3.75 -13.05
CA PHE A 52 -8.96 3.12 -12.09
C PHE A 52 -10.38 3.68 -12.24
N PRO A 53 -11.30 2.97 -12.90
CA PRO A 53 -12.70 3.37 -12.95
C PRO A 53 -13.27 3.41 -11.53
N LYS A 54 -14.20 4.34 -11.27
CA LYS A 54 -14.95 4.37 -10.02
C LYS A 54 -15.91 3.17 -10.02
N ILE A 55 -15.56 2.18 -9.22
CA ILE A 55 -16.35 0.96 -8.99
C ILE A 55 -16.78 0.92 -7.52
N ASP A 56 -17.94 0.31 -7.26
CA ASP A 56 -18.52 0.12 -5.93
C ASP A 56 -17.93 -1.08 -5.18
N VAL A 57 -17.05 -1.84 -5.84
CA VAL A 57 -16.37 -3.01 -5.27
C VAL A 57 -14.87 -2.79 -5.15
N ILE A 58 -14.26 -3.43 -4.15
CA ILE A 58 -12.80 -3.43 -4.00
C ILE A 58 -12.24 -4.57 -4.85
N MET A 59 -11.32 -4.29 -5.77
CA MET A 59 -10.74 -5.31 -6.63
C MET A 59 -9.22 -5.26 -6.59
N SER A 60 -8.59 -6.42 -6.51
CA SER A 60 -7.14 -6.58 -6.69
C SER A 60 -6.83 -6.53 -8.18
N ILE A 61 -5.91 -5.65 -8.56
CA ILE A 61 -5.47 -5.56 -9.96
C ILE A 61 -4.53 -6.71 -10.31
N ALA A 62 -3.71 -7.14 -9.35
CA ALA A 62 -2.73 -8.20 -9.57
C ALA A 62 -3.37 -9.60 -9.69
N SER A 63 -4.42 -9.86 -8.91
CA SER A 63 -5.08 -11.17 -8.88
C SER A 63 -6.47 -11.17 -9.53
N VAL A 64 -7.00 -10.01 -9.92
CA VAL A 64 -8.36 -9.83 -10.46
C VAL A 64 -9.45 -10.33 -9.49
N ILE A 65 -9.12 -10.54 -8.21
CA ILE A 65 -10.07 -10.95 -7.18
C ILE A 65 -10.87 -9.72 -6.75
N VAL A 66 -12.20 -9.87 -6.72
CA VAL A 66 -13.11 -8.90 -6.11
C VAL A 66 -13.31 -9.26 -4.63
N GLY A 67 -13.19 -8.25 -3.77
CA GLY A 67 -13.36 -8.38 -2.34
C GLY A 67 -14.83 -8.43 -1.93
N GLY A 68 -15.15 -9.33 -0.99
CA GLY A 68 -16.45 -9.37 -0.33
C GLY A 68 -16.61 -8.26 0.72
N ASN A 69 -17.80 -8.22 1.36
CA ASN A 69 -18.17 -7.21 2.35
C ASN A 69 -17.29 -7.23 3.61
N GLU A 70 -16.59 -8.33 3.86
CA GLU A 70 -15.66 -8.51 4.97
C GLU A 70 -14.34 -7.74 4.79
N VAL A 71 -14.01 -7.34 3.55
CA VAL A 71 -12.76 -6.66 3.23
C VAL A 71 -12.84 -5.19 3.60
N ASN A 72 -11.85 -4.73 4.35
CA ASN A 72 -11.77 -3.33 4.77
C ASN A 72 -10.38 -2.72 4.56
N CYS A 73 -9.54 -3.28 3.68
CA CYS A 73 -8.19 -2.78 3.44
C CYS A 73 -8.12 -1.34 2.94
N HIS A 74 -9.16 -0.85 2.27
CA HIS A 74 -9.32 0.55 1.89
C HIS A 74 -9.41 1.52 3.08
N LEU A 75 -9.81 1.03 4.27
CA LEU A 75 -9.89 1.78 5.53
C LEU A 75 -8.65 1.56 6.42
N SER A 76 -7.57 1.03 5.86
CA SER A 76 -6.39 0.64 6.64
C SER A 76 -5.79 1.78 7.46
N GLU A 77 -5.76 3.00 6.93
CA GLU A 77 -5.29 4.19 7.64
C GLU A 77 -6.17 4.52 8.85
N GLU A 78 -7.50 4.55 8.66
CA GLU A 78 -8.46 4.85 9.72
C GLU A 78 -8.39 3.82 10.85
N ILE A 79 -8.40 2.54 10.49
CA ILE A 79 -8.28 1.42 11.43
C ILE A 79 -6.94 1.48 12.17
N GLY A 80 -5.85 1.79 11.45
CA GLY A 80 -4.52 1.96 12.03
C GLY A 80 -4.47 3.11 13.04
N ARG A 81 -5.06 4.25 12.70
CA ARG A 81 -5.12 5.43 13.57
C ARG A 81 -5.94 5.17 14.83
N ASP A 82 -7.11 4.57 14.71
CA ASP A 82 -7.94 4.14 15.84
C ASP A 82 -7.19 3.16 16.75
N MET A 83 -6.48 2.21 16.15
CA MET A 83 -5.69 1.23 16.88
C MET A 83 -4.51 1.87 17.65
N ILE A 84 -3.79 2.82 17.04
CA ILE A 84 -2.73 3.59 17.70
C ILE A 84 -3.31 4.43 18.84
N SER A 85 -4.43 5.12 18.62
CA SER A 85 -5.10 5.91 19.66
C SER A 85 -5.45 5.06 20.89
N LYS A 86 -5.87 3.82 20.69
CA LYS A 86 -6.18 2.88 21.78
C LYS A 86 -4.97 2.40 22.57
N MET A 87 -3.75 2.54 22.02
CA MET A 87 -2.49 2.20 22.69
C MET A 87 -1.89 3.38 23.45
N MET A 88 -2.19 4.61 23.04
CA MET A 88 -1.65 5.80 23.69
C MET A 88 -1.98 5.80 25.19
N GLY A 89 -0.96 6.04 26.01
CA GLY A 89 -1.09 6.09 27.46
C GLY A 89 -1.20 4.74 28.17
N LYS A 90 -1.17 3.60 27.45
CA LYS A 90 -1.18 2.26 28.05
C LYS A 90 0.21 1.66 28.10
N LYS A 91 0.49 0.89 29.16
CA LYS A 91 1.66 0.01 29.22
C LYS A 91 1.49 -1.14 28.22
N PHE A 92 2.61 -1.60 27.67
CA PHE A 92 2.64 -2.67 26.66
C PHE A 92 1.94 -3.95 27.12
N GLU A 93 2.10 -4.33 28.40
CA GLU A 93 1.44 -5.49 29.02
C GLU A 93 -0.10 -5.45 28.96
N ASN A 94 -0.68 -4.26 28.92
CA ASN A 94 -2.13 -4.04 28.94
C ASN A 94 -2.72 -3.87 27.53
N VAL A 95 -1.89 -3.80 26.49
CA VAL A 95 -2.33 -3.70 25.11
C VAL A 95 -2.71 -5.11 24.62
N LYS A 96 -3.99 -5.29 24.26
CA LYS A 96 -4.50 -6.53 23.67
C LYS A 96 -4.92 -6.32 22.22
N PHE A 97 -4.33 -7.09 21.33
CA PHE A 97 -4.64 -7.07 19.91
C PHE A 97 -5.78 -8.05 19.60
N LYS A 98 -6.97 -7.53 19.31
CA LYS A 98 -8.10 -8.35 18.88
C LYS A 98 -8.02 -8.59 17.37
N ARG A 99 -8.26 -9.83 16.92
CA ARG A 99 -8.35 -10.16 15.49
C ARG A 99 -9.40 -9.33 14.75
N LYS A 100 -10.51 -8.99 15.43
CA LYS A 100 -11.57 -8.11 14.90
C LYS A 100 -11.10 -6.67 14.63
N GLY A 101 -10.05 -6.21 15.33
CA GLY A 101 -9.47 -4.88 15.12
C GLY A 101 -8.40 -4.85 14.02
N LYS A 102 -8.09 -5.99 13.40
CA LYS A 102 -7.14 -6.08 12.29
C LYS A 102 -7.86 -5.76 10.99
N VAL A 103 -7.14 -5.08 10.09
CA VAL A 103 -7.51 -4.95 8.69
C VAL A 103 -7.60 -6.34 8.02
N VAL A 104 -8.70 -6.56 7.32
CA VAL A 104 -8.99 -7.71 6.47
C VAL A 104 -8.57 -7.35 5.04
N THR A 105 -7.59 -8.09 4.51
CA THR A 105 -7.00 -7.85 3.19
C THR A 105 -7.67 -8.71 2.13
N LEU A 106 -7.57 -8.34 0.85
CA LEU A 106 -8.04 -9.20 -0.24
C LEU A 106 -7.38 -10.58 -0.23
N ALA A 107 -6.11 -10.66 0.16
CA ALA A 107 -5.39 -11.92 0.27
C ALA A 107 -5.95 -12.87 1.36
N SER A 108 -6.73 -12.33 2.32
CA SER A 108 -7.39 -13.16 3.34
C SER A 108 -8.70 -13.78 2.86
N ILE A 109 -9.21 -13.34 1.71
CA ILE A 109 -10.35 -13.96 1.06
C ILE A 109 -9.83 -15.19 0.34
N ASN A 110 -10.38 -16.34 0.69
CA ASN A 110 -10.13 -17.54 -0.09
C ASN A 110 -10.76 -17.33 -1.47
N SER A 111 -9.97 -17.51 -2.54
CA SER A 111 -10.45 -17.57 -3.92
C SER A 111 -11.24 -18.86 -4.18
N SER A 112 -12.11 -19.25 -3.25
CA SER A 112 -12.86 -20.49 -3.31
C SER A 112 -14.29 -20.27 -3.77
N VAL A 113 -14.74 -21.09 -4.71
CA VAL A 113 -16.13 -21.10 -5.20
C VAL A 113 -16.84 -22.31 -4.60
N LYS A 114 -18.08 -22.10 -4.12
CA LYS A 114 -18.93 -23.21 -3.67
C LYS A 114 -19.73 -23.77 -4.84
N ILE A 115 -19.46 -25.02 -5.22
CA ILE A 115 -20.23 -25.78 -6.19
C ILE A 115 -20.79 -27.00 -5.47
N CYS A 116 -22.12 -27.15 -5.44
CA CYS A 116 -22.78 -28.29 -4.79
C CYS A 116 -22.32 -28.53 -3.32
N ASN A 117 -22.23 -27.46 -2.51
CA ASN A 117 -21.71 -27.47 -1.13
C ASN A 117 -20.23 -27.84 -0.95
N ILE A 118 -19.49 -28.08 -2.04
CA ILE A 118 -18.05 -28.30 -2.00
C ILE A 118 -17.36 -26.97 -2.30
N SER A 119 -16.46 -26.56 -1.40
CA SER A 119 -15.66 -25.35 -1.58
C SER A 119 -14.39 -25.71 -2.34
N ILE A 120 -14.27 -25.26 -3.59
CA ILE A 120 -13.10 -25.49 -4.43
C ILE A 120 -12.28 -24.20 -4.48
N VAL A 121 -11.03 -24.25 -4.04
CA VAL A 121 -10.08 -23.13 -4.18
C VAL A 121 -9.67 -23.02 -5.65
N VAL A 122 -9.84 -21.84 -6.22
CA VAL A 122 -9.47 -21.52 -7.60
C VAL A 122 -8.27 -20.60 -7.56
N ASP A 123 -7.21 -20.96 -8.28
CA ASP A 123 -6.09 -20.04 -8.50
C ASP A 123 -6.45 -19.10 -9.66
N PRO A 124 -6.56 -17.78 -9.43
CA PRO A 124 -6.85 -16.82 -10.49
C PRO A 124 -5.80 -16.84 -11.60
N HIS A 125 -4.54 -17.17 -11.29
CA HIS A 125 -3.49 -17.25 -12.30
C HIS A 125 -3.78 -18.35 -13.33
N ILE A 126 -4.31 -19.50 -12.91
CA ILE A 126 -4.66 -20.58 -13.85
C ILE A 126 -5.78 -20.15 -14.83
N LEU A 127 -6.67 -19.26 -14.40
CA LEU A 127 -7.79 -18.80 -15.22
C LEU A 127 -7.39 -17.76 -16.28
N PHE A 128 -6.45 -16.87 -15.96
CA PHE A 128 -6.14 -15.70 -16.80
C PHE A 128 -4.76 -15.75 -17.46
N THR A 129 -3.88 -16.63 -17.03
CA THR A 129 -2.67 -16.98 -17.78
C THR A 129 -2.97 -18.26 -18.54
N GLY A 130 -3.52 -18.12 -19.75
CA GLY A 130 -3.55 -19.23 -20.69
C GLY A 130 -2.14 -19.81 -20.80
N TYR A 131 -2.01 -21.14 -20.73
CA TYR A 131 -0.75 -21.84 -20.96
C TYR A 131 -0.08 -21.27 -22.21
N ALA A 132 1.07 -20.62 -22.02
CA ALA A 132 2.02 -20.37 -23.09
C ALA A 132 2.87 -21.63 -23.29
#